data_AF-A0A559L0Z8-F1
#
_entry.id   AF-A0A559L0Z8-F1
#
_cell.length_a   1.000
_cell.length_b   1.000
_cell.length_c   1.000
_cell.angle_alpha   90.00
_cell.angle_beta   90.00
_cell.angle_gamma   90.00
#
_symmetry.space_group_name_H-M   'P 1'
#
loop_
_entity.id
_entity.type
_entity.pdbx_description
1 polymer ?
#
loop_
_entity_poly.entity_id
_entity_poly.type
_entity_poly.pdbx_seq_one_letter_code
_entity_poly.pdbx_strand_id
1 'polypeptide(L)'
;MASRELLVVILNHTNEELNTEPEWPTLIHGQFIKDEDLPPPQTILAGESGMLRCKSSHLGGGVEGSITYRVVGFGPRNEVTFSWSVPYVGVNKFSAASAIPNFQVQTLGGHGNQAVVVFVFEPSQKTDGGMEDGGVLAAVAKYPLECAEGPLNGFNHS
;
A
#
# COMPACT_ATOMS: atom_id res chain seq x y z
N MET A 1 10.24 9.72 -25.56
CA MET A 1 10.34 8.28 -25.21
C MET A 1 10.10 8.18 -23.71
N ALA A 2 9.17 7.34 -23.24
CA ALA A 2 8.65 7.43 -21.87
C ALA A 2 9.32 6.41 -20.93
N SER A 3 9.67 6.86 -19.72
CA SER A 3 10.04 6.02 -18.57
C SER A 3 8.78 5.58 -17.84
N ARG A 4 8.84 4.44 -17.13
CA ARG A 4 7.80 3.97 -16.21
C ARG A 4 8.26 4.22 -14.78
N GLU A 5 7.37 4.77 -13.96
CA GLU A 5 7.60 5.03 -12.55
C GLU A 5 6.43 4.49 -11.74
N LEU A 6 6.75 3.95 -10.57
CA LEU A 6 5.77 3.37 -9.66
C LEU A 6 6.10 3.80 -8.23
N LEU A 7 5.09 4.33 -7.54
CA LEU A 7 5.09 4.43 -6.09
C LEU A 7 4.26 3.26 -5.52
N VAL A 8 4.87 2.46 -4.66
CA VAL A 8 4.20 1.41 -3.90
C VAL A 8 4.02 1.90 -2.47
N VAL A 9 2.79 1.86 -1.97
CA VAL A 9 2.43 2.18 -0.59
C VAL A 9 1.83 0.93 0.03
N ILE A 10 2.36 0.49 1.16
CA ILE A 10 1.84 -0.63 1.95
C ILE A 10 1.31 -0.06 3.25
N LEU A 11 0.00 -0.10 3.44
CA LEU A 11 -0.67 0.32 4.66
C LEU A 11 -0.90 -0.89 5.55
N ASN A 12 -0.35 -0.88 6.75
CA ASN A 12 -0.58 -1.91 7.74
C ASN A 12 -1.76 -1.52 8.64
N HIS A 13 -2.97 -1.91 8.25
CA HIS A 13 -4.19 -1.70 9.05
C HIS A 13 -4.45 -2.85 10.03
N THR A 14 -3.40 -3.60 10.39
CA THR A 14 -3.47 -4.63 11.43
C THR A 14 -2.83 -4.14 12.72
N ASN A 15 -2.99 -4.93 13.78
CA ASN A 15 -2.30 -4.72 15.06
C ASN A 15 -0.94 -5.43 15.10
N GLU A 16 -0.48 -5.99 13.99
CA GLU A 16 0.72 -6.81 13.91
C GLU A 16 1.86 -6.04 13.26
N GLU A 17 3.10 -6.39 13.59
CA GLU A 17 4.28 -5.85 12.94
C GLU A 17 4.63 -6.66 11.69
N LEU A 18 5.03 -5.98 10.61
CA LEU A 18 5.56 -6.58 9.39
C LEU A 18 7.06 -6.41 9.33
N ASN A 19 7.81 -7.50 9.14
CA ASN A 19 9.26 -7.48 8.95
C ASN A 19 9.68 -8.15 7.65
N THR A 20 10.62 -7.55 6.93
CA THR A 20 11.29 -8.14 5.77
C THR A 20 12.80 -8.21 6.02
N GLU A 21 13.51 -8.91 5.14
CA GLU A 21 14.98 -8.90 5.13
C GLU A 21 15.52 -7.46 5.04
N PRO A 22 16.68 -7.18 5.65
CA PRO A 22 17.24 -5.83 5.69
C PRO A 22 17.72 -5.34 4.32
N GLU A 23 17.94 -6.25 3.39
CA GLU A 23 18.39 -5.96 2.03
C GLU A 23 17.23 -5.50 1.15
N TRP A 24 17.54 -4.66 0.15
CA TRP A 24 16.54 -4.30 -0.87
C TRP A 24 16.11 -5.56 -1.63
N PRO A 25 14.79 -5.76 -1.86
CA PRO A 25 14.36 -6.85 -2.70
C PRO A 25 14.91 -6.68 -4.12
N THR A 26 15.00 -7.77 -4.87
CA THR A 26 15.40 -7.70 -6.27
C THR A 26 14.17 -7.46 -7.15
N LEU A 27 14.24 -6.49 -8.05
CA LEU A 27 13.23 -6.31 -9.09
C LEU A 27 13.54 -7.23 -10.28
N ILE A 28 12.50 -7.83 -10.87
CA ILE A 28 12.60 -8.59 -12.13
C ILE A 28 12.92 -7.61 -13.26
N HIS A 29 12.26 -6.45 -13.27
CA HIS A 29 12.51 -5.35 -14.19
C HIS A 29 12.51 -3.99 -13.48
N GLY A 30 13.40 -3.10 -13.91
CA GLY A 30 13.54 -1.78 -13.31
C GLY A 30 14.54 -1.73 -12.17
N GLN A 31 14.50 -0.63 -11.41
CA GLN A 31 15.35 -0.40 -10.25
C GLN A 31 14.58 0.43 -9.20
N PHE A 32 14.91 0.23 -7.93
CA PHE A 32 14.43 1.12 -6.88
C PHE A 32 15.06 2.50 -7.01
N ILE A 33 14.26 3.54 -6.77
CA ILE A 33 14.75 4.89 -6.54
C ILE A 33 15.11 4.94 -5.06
N LYS A 34 16.40 4.79 -4.77
CA LYS A 34 16.94 4.87 -3.42
C LYS A 34 17.20 6.33 -3.10
N ASP A 35 16.63 6.80 -2.00
CA ASP A 35 16.98 8.07 -1.38
C ASP A 35 17.79 7.74 -0.12
N GLU A 36 18.84 8.50 0.18
CA GLU A 36 19.65 8.25 1.39
C GLU A 36 18.81 8.43 2.66
N ASP A 37 17.77 9.25 2.58
CA ASP A 37 16.83 9.51 3.67
C ASP A 37 15.66 8.50 3.74
N LEU A 38 15.52 7.59 2.76
CA LEU A 38 14.45 6.58 2.70
C LEU A 38 15.02 5.16 2.49
N PRO A 39 15.49 4.51 3.57
CA PRO A 39 15.85 3.09 3.51
C PRO A 39 14.63 2.24 3.09
N PRO A 40 14.85 1.00 2.61
CA PRO A 40 13.72 0.11 2.33
C PRO A 40 12.93 -0.06 3.64
N PRO A 41 11.59 -0.06 3.59
CA PRO A 41 10.76 -0.24 4.78
C PRO A 41 10.95 -1.66 5.32
N GLN A 42 11.98 -1.86 6.13
CA GLN A 42 12.32 -3.16 6.72
C GLN A 42 11.24 -3.61 7.70
N THR A 43 10.75 -2.65 8.48
CA THR A 43 9.69 -2.84 9.45
C THR A 43 8.55 -1.88 9.13
N ILE A 44 7.32 -2.38 9.20
CA ILE A 44 6.10 -1.55 9.20
C ILE A 44 5.34 -1.91 10.47
N LEU A 45 5.31 -0.99 11.43
CA LEU A 45 4.61 -1.22 12.70
C LEU A 45 3.09 -1.26 12.48
N ALA A 46 2.39 -1.70 13.52
CA ALA A 46 0.93 -1.68 13.55
C ALA A 46 0.39 -0.26 13.28
N GLY A 47 -0.53 -0.14 12.32
CA GLY A 47 -1.10 1.15 11.91
C GLY A 47 -0.20 2.03 11.04
N GLU A 48 1.04 1.64 10.77
CA GLU A 48 1.99 2.43 9.97
C GLU A 48 1.97 2.05 8.48
N SER A 49 2.80 2.75 7.70
CA SER A 49 2.93 2.53 6.26
C SER A 49 4.38 2.43 5.80
N GLY A 50 4.65 1.51 4.88
CA GLY A 50 5.89 1.44 4.13
C GLY A 50 5.74 2.01 2.72
N MET A 51 6.82 2.59 2.19
CA MET A 51 6.83 3.15 0.84
C MET A 51 8.06 2.68 0.05
N LEU A 52 7.85 2.36 -1.22
CA LEU A 52 8.92 2.03 -2.16
C LEU A 52 8.70 2.81 -3.45
N ARG A 53 9.78 3.29 -4.06
CA ARG A 53 9.75 3.93 -5.38
C ARG A 53 10.55 3.13 -6.36
N CYS A 54 9.99 2.89 -7.54
CA CYS A 54 10.61 2.11 -8.60
C CYS A 54 10.57 2.89 -9.92
N LYS A 55 11.57 2.70 -10.77
CA LYS A 55 11.59 3.21 -12.15
C LYS A 55 12.15 2.18 -13.12
N SER A 56 11.75 2.27 -14.39
CA SER A 56 12.36 1.48 -15.46
C SER A 56 13.84 1.80 -15.61
N SER A 57 14.67 0.78 -15.89
CA SER A 57 16.14 0.95 -15.99
C SER A 57 16.60 1.56 -17.30
N HIS A 58 15.78 1.50 -18.34
CA HIS A 58 16.05 2.10 -19.64
C HIS A 58 14.75 2.56 -20.30
N LEU A 59 14.88 3.41 -21.32
CA LEU A 59 13.77 3.84 -22.15
C LEU A 59 13.12 2.61 -22.82
N GLY A 60 11.78 2.58 -22.86
CA GLY A 60 11.07 1.41 -23.39
C GLY A 60 10.97 0.22 -22.42
N GLY A 61 11.47 0.34 -21.19
CA GLY A 61 11.37 -0.70 -20.17
C GLY A 61 10.13 -0.57 -19.29
N GLY A 62 9.84 -1.63 -18.53
CA GLY A 62 8.81 -1.66 -17.48
C GLY A 62 9.41 -1.71 -16.07
N VAL A 63 8.53 -1.80 -15.08
CA VAL A 63 8.87 -2.08 -13.68
C VAL A 63 8.15 -3.34 -13.25
N GLU A 64 8.86 -4.31 -12.69
CA GLU A 64 8.26 -5.55 -12.20
C GLU A 64 9.01 -6.05 -10.98
N GLY A 65 8.27 -6.44 -9.94
CA GLY A 65 8.85 -7.03 -8.75
C GLY A 65 7.82 -7.33 -7.67
N SER A 66 8.34 -7.73 -6.53
CA SER A 66 7.55 -8.03 -5.35
C SER A 66 8.36 -7.76 -4.08
N ILE A 67 7.65 -7.64 -2.97
CA ILE A 67 8.23 -7.64 -1.63
C ILE A 67 7.39 -8.55 -0.73
N THR A 68 8.07 -9.31 0.13
CA THR A 68 7.43 -10.25 1.05
C THR A 68 7.80 -9.87 2.47
N TYR A 69 6.79 -9.70 3.31
CA TYR A 69 6.94 -9.48 4.74
C TYR A 69 6.53 -10.72 5.51
N ARG A 70 7.15 -10.92 6.66
CA ARG A 70 6.72 -11.81 7.74
C ARG A 70 5.91 -11.01 8.74
N VAL A 71 4.74 -11.51 9.10
CA VAL A 71 3.94 -11.00 10.22
C VAL A 71 4.54 -11.55 11.51
N VAL A 72 4.99 -10.65 12.39
CA VAL A 72 5.63 -11.01 13.67
C VAL A 72 4.63 -11.71 14.59
N GLY A 73 5.10 -12.69 15.37
CA GLY A 73 4.25 -13.41 16.32
C GLY A 73 3.43 -14.56 15.70
N PHE A 74 3.47 -14.74 14.38
CA PHE A 74 2.80 -15.85 13.69
C PHE A 74 3.77 -17.01 13.39
N GLY A 75 3.22 -18.23 13.28
CA GLY A 75 3.97 -19.45 13.01
C GLY A 75 4.59 -19.53 11.60
N PRO A 76 5.02 -20.71 11.12
CA PRO A 76 5.85 -20.87 9.91
C PRO A 76 5.18 -20.47 8.58
N ARG A 77 3.91 -20.07 8.58
CA ARG A 77 3.17 -19.56 7.40
C ARG A 77 2.67 -18.14 7.69
N ASN A 78 3.62 -17.25 7.93
CA ASN A 78 3.36 -15.87 8.35
C ASN A 78 3.67 -14.84 7.27
N GLU A 79 3.70 -15.23 6.01
CA GLU A 79 4.16 -14.36 4.93
C GLU A 79 3.00 -13.62 4.25
N VAL A 80 3.24 -12.36 3.91
CA VAL A 80 2.39 -11.56 3.02
C VAL A 80 3.26 -10.98 1.90
N THR A 81 2.88 -11.23 0.66
CA THR A 81 3.62 -10.82 -0.53
C THR A 81 2.82 -9.81 -1.32
N PHE A 82 3.46 -8.72 -1.71
CA PHE A 82 2.91 -7.66 -2.55
C PHE A 82 3.67 -7.62 -3.87
N SER A 83 2.96 -7.71 -5.00
CA SER A 83 3.54 -7.84 -6.33
C SER A 83 2.98 -6.81 -7.31
N TRP A 84 3.84 -6.32 -8.19
CA TRP A 84 3.48 -5.32 -9.19
C TRP A 84 4.18 -5.59 -10.52
N SER A 85 3.51 -5.22 -11.62
CA SER A 85 4.05 -5.19 -12.97
C SER A 85 3.44 -4.00 -13.74
N VAL A 86 4.29 -3.07 -14.13
CA VAL A 86 3.97 -1.87 -14.94
C VAL A 86 4.75 -2.00 -16.25
N PRO A 87 4.20 -2.70 -17.25
CA PRO A 87 4.91 -2.98 -18.49
C PRO A 87 5.04 -1.72 -19.36
N TYR A 88 6.00 -1.73 -20.29
CA TYR A 88 6.11 -0.64 -21.27
C TYR A 88 4.88 -0.56 -22.19
N VAL A 89 4.33 -1.72 -22.57
CA VAL A 89 3.10 -1.86 -23.34
C VAL A 89 2.19 -2.85 -22.62
N GLY A 90 0.95 -2.44 -22.37
CA GLY A 90 -0.05 -3.27 -21.71
C GLY A 90 -0.68 -2.60 -20.50
N VAL A 91 -1.41 -3.39 -19.72
CA VAL A 91 -2.12 -2.94 -18.52
C VAL A 91 -1.27 -3.22 -17.29
N ASN A 92 -1.27 -2.28 -16.35
CA ASN A 92 -0.61 -2.46 -15.06
C ASN A 92 -1.30 -3.58 -14.28
N LYS A 93 -0.51 -4.42 -13.62
CA LYS A 93 -0.99 -5.54 -12.81
C LYS A 93 -0.47 -5.38 -11.39
N PHE A 94 -1.36 -5.54 -10.43
CA PHE A 94 -1.05 -5.47 -9.01
C PHE A 94 -1.79 -6.61 -8.32
N SER A 95 -1.09 -7.31 -7.44
CA SER A 95 -1.69 -8.40 -6.65
C SER A 95 -0.97 -8.55 -5.34
N ALA A 96 -1.65 -9.15 -4.38
CA ALA A 96 -1.06 -9.51 -3.10
C ALA A 96 -1.60 -10.87 -2.63
N ALA A 97 -0.81 -11.56 -1.81
CA ALA A 97 -1.16 -12.85 -1.26
C ALA A 97 -0.73 -12.91 0.21
N SER A 98 -1.64 -13.32 1.08
CA SER A 98 -1.36 -13.61 2.50
C SER A 98 -1.39 -15.13 2.72
N ALA A 99 -0.38 -15.67 3.38
CA ALA A 99 -0.36 -17.06 3.83
C ALA A 99 -1.22 -17.29 5.09
N ILE A 100 -1.65 -16.21 5.75
CA ILE A 100 -2.43 -16.24 6.98
C ILE A 100 -3.92 -16.03 6.66
N PRO A 101 -4.81 -16.97 7.00
CA PRO A 101 -6.22 -16.94 6.57
C PRO A 101 -7.06 -15.84 7.23
N ASN A 102 -6.62 -15.30 8.37
CA ASN A 102 -7.32 -14.23 9.10
C ASN A 102 -6.90 -12.83 8.64
N PHE A 103 -6.09 -12.72 7.57
CA PHE A 103 -5.71 -11.44 6.98
C PHE A 103 -5.99 -11.44 5.49
N GLN A 104 -6.30 -10.27 4.96
CA GLN A 104 -6.49 -10.02 3.54
C GLN A 104 -5.73 -8.78 3.11
N VAL A 105 -5.58 -8.61 1.80
CA VAL A 105 -4.97 -7.41 1.22
C VAL A 105 -5.92 -6.80 0.20
N GLN A 106 -6.35 -5.57 0.44
CA GLN A 106 -7.02 -4.76 -0.58
C GLN A 106 -5.96 -4.13 -1.50
N THR A 107 -6.18 -4.20 -2.81
CA THR A 107 -5.25 -3.63 -3.80
C THR A 107 -5.93 -2.50 -4.57
N LEU A 108 -5.36 -1.30 -4.50
CA LEU A 108 -5.81 -0.11 -5.21
C LEU A 108 -4.70 0.34 -6.17
N GLY A 109 -4.86 0.01 -7.45
CA GLY A 109 -3.84 0.26 -8.48
C GLY A 109 -4.20 1.38 -9.44
N GLY A 110 -3.26 2.30 -9.66
CA GLY A 110 -3.34 3.34 -10.67
C GLY A 110 -2.98 2.86 -12.08
N HIS A 111 -3.40 3.62 -13.08
CA HIS A 111 -3.09 3.40 -14.50
C HIS A 111 -2.01 4.38 -14.99
N GLY A 112 -1.54 4.19 -16.23
CA GLY A 112 -0.60 5.11 -16.86
C GLY A 112 0.88 4.75 -16.66
N ASN A 113 1.77 5.68 -16.99
CA ASN A 113 3.22 5.55 -16.92
C ASN A 113 3.82 5.97 -15.59
N GLN A 114 3.17 6.87 -14.86
CA GLN A 114 3.47 7.19 -13.47
C GLN A 114 2.31 6.68 -12.62
N ALA A 115 2.47 5.47 -12.08
CA ALA A 115 1.41 4.80 -11.36
C ALA A 115 1.67 4.85 -9.85
N VAL A 116 0.59 4.74 -9.09
CA VAL A 116 0.62 4.51 -7.64
C VAL A 116 -0.15 3.23 -7.38
N VAL A 117 0.39 2.36 -6.54
CA VAL A 117 -0.36 1.22 -6.00
C VAL A 117 -0.37 1.32 -4.48
N VAL A 118 -1.56 1.16 -3.90
CA VAL A 118 -1.76 1.08 -2.46
C VAL A 118 -2.23 -0.33 -2.12
N PHE A 119 -1.48 -1.01 -1.27
CA PHE A 119 -1.86 -2.27 -0.67
C PHE A 119 -2.30 -2.01 0.77
N VAL A 120 -3.52 -2.40 1.12
CA VAL A 120 -4.04 -2.29 2.50
C VAL A 120 -4.08 -3.68 3.09
N PHE A 121 -3.16 -3.96 4.03
CA PHE A 121 -3.15 -5.21 4.78
C PHE A 121 -4.04 -5.08 6.01
N GLU A 122 -5.08 -5.91 6.10
CA GLU A 122 -6.13 -5.78 7.11
C GLU A 122 -6.63 -7.16 7.59
N PRO A 123 -7.24 -7.24 8.79
CA PRO A 123 -7.89 -8.47 9.24
C PRO A 123 -9.02 -8.88 8.28
N SER A 124 -9.13 -10.17 7.96
CA SER A 124 -10.28 -10.67 7.20
C SER A 124 -11.52 -10.65 8.09
N GLN A 125 -12.55 -9.94 7.65
CA GLN A 125 -13.85 -9.98 8.33
C GLN A 125 -14.44 -11.38 8.13
N LYS A 126 -14.32 -12.25 9.13
CA LYS A 126 -15.20 -13.41 9.20
C LYS A 126 -16.59 -12.88 9.48
N THR A 127 -17.48 -12.96 8.50
CA THR A 127 -18.92 -12.92 8.74
C THR A 127 -19.28 -14.19 9.52
N ASP A 128 -19.02 -14.19 10.82
CA ASP A 128 -19.59 -15.18 11.72
C ASP A 128 -21.01 -14.72 12.03
N GLY A 129 -22.00 -15.44 11.52
CA GLY A 129 -23.40 -15.13 11.70
C GLY A 129 -23.79 -15.24 13.17
N GLY A 130 -23.97 -14.11 13.84
CA GLY A 130 -24.46 -14.04 15.21
C GLY A 130 -24.72 -12.58 15.60
N MET A 131 -25.95 -12.13 15.35
CA MET A 131 -26.45 -10.82 15.73
C MET A 131 -26.55 -10.73 17.26
N GLU A 132 -25.68 -9.96 17.93
CA GLU A 132 -25.99 -9.20 19.16
C GLU A 132 -25.12 -7.92 19.23
N ASP A 133 -25.80 -6.79 19.06
CA ASP A 133 -25.62 -5.44 19.64
C ASP A 133 -24.22 -4.80 19.75
N GLY A 134 -24.08 -3.61 19.15
CA GLY A 134 -23.00 -2.67 19.48
C GLY A 134 -21.89 -2.52 18.44
N GLY A 135 -22.24 -2.26 17.18
CA GLY A 135 -21.29 -2.00 16.10
C GLY A 135 -20.35 -0.82 16.36
N VAL A 136 -19.13 -1.11 16.80
CA VAL A 136 -17.98 -0.18 16.79
C VAL A 136 -17.37 0.01 15.38
N LEU A 137 -17.87 -0.70 14.37
CA LEU A 137 -17.39 -0.58 12.98
C LEU A 137 -18.13 0.50 12.16
N ALA A 138 -19.05 1.27 12.76
CA ALA A 138 -19.72 2.38 12.08
C ALA A 138 -18.96 3.72 12.16
N ALA A 139 -17.80 3.80 12.81
CA ALA A 139 -17.16 5.08 13.11
C ALA A 139 -16.22 5.63 12.02
N VAL A 140 -15.86 4.86 10.98
CA VAL A 140 -14.93 5.34 9.92
C VAL A 140 -15.63 5.85 8.64
N ALA A 141 -16.95 5.99 8.67
CA ALA A 141 -17.72 6.44 7.51
C ALA A 141 -18.75 7.54 7.86
N LYS A 142 -18.38 8.55 8.67
CA LYS A 142 -19.15 9.80 8.77
C LYS A 142 -18.28 11.01 9.14
N TYR A 143 -17.35 11.36 8.26
CA TYR A 143 -17.07 12.78 8.05
C TYR A 143 -17.01 12.98 6.54
N PRO A 144 -18.00 13.63 5.91
CA PRO A 144 -17.73 14.24 4.62
C PRO A 144 -16.58 15.22 4.85
N LEU A 145 -15.50 15.08 4.08
CA LEU A 145 -14.49 16.11 3.96
C LEU A 145 -15.20 17.34 3.37
N GLU A 146 -15.74 18.20 4.24
CA GLU A 146 -16.12 19.54 3.85
C GLU A 146 -14.84 20.25 3.42
N CYS A 147 -14.71 20.48 2.12
CA CYS A 147 -13.72 21.39 1.58
C CYS A 147 -13.90 22.73 2.32
N ALA A 148 -12.84 23.20 2.98
CA ALA A 148 -12.88 24.45 3.71
C ALA A 148 -13.27 25.60 2.76
N GLU A 149 -14.51 26.08 2.87
CA GLU A 149 -14.90 27.36 2.32
C GLU A 149 -14.30 28.45 3.21
N GLY A 150 -13.41 29.26 2.62
CA GLY A 150 -12.80 30.40 3.30
C GLY A 150 -13.87 31.39 3.77
N PRO A 151 -13.67 32.09 4.89
CA PRO A 151 -14.68 33.00 5.40
C PRO A 151 -14.83 34.22 4.49
N LEU A 152 -15.93 34.24 3.73
CA LEU A 152 -16.56 35.48 3.29
C LEU A 152 -17.27 36.07 4.50
N ASN A 153 -16.64 37.02 5.19
CA ASN A 153 -17.36 37.90 6.09
C ASN A 153 -17.13 39.36 5.70
N GLY A 154 -18.26 40.01 5.44
CA GLY A 154 -18.35 41.36 4.93
C GLY A 154 -17.74 42.38 5.88
N PHE A 155 -16.98 43.29 5.28
CA PHE A 155 -16.78 44.61 5.86
C PHE A 155 -18.07 45.40 5.64
N ASN A 156 -18.71 45.82 6.73
CA ASN A 156 -19.41 47.11 6.73
C ASN A 156 -19.44 47.75 8.12
N HIS A 157 -19.04 49.02 8.08
CA HIS A 157 -19.21 50.14 9.01
C HIS A 157 -18.37 50.26 10.29
N SER A 158 -17.46 51.25 10.24
CA SER A 158 -17.73 52.53 10.92
C SER A 158 -17.40 53.68 9.96
#